data_AF-A0A8G0PKT6-F1
#
_entry.id   AF-A0A8G0PKT6-F1
#
_cell.length_a   1.000
_cell.length_b   1.000
_cell.length_c   1.000
_cell.angle_alpha   90.00
_cell.angle_beta   90.00
_cell.angle_gamma   90.00
#
_symmetry.space_group_name_H-M   'P 1'
#
loop_
_entity.id
_entity.type
_entity.pdbx_description
1 polymer ?
#
loop_
_entity_poly.entity_id
_entity_poly.type
_entity_poly.pdbx_seq_one_letter_code
_entity_poly.pdbx_strand_id
1 'polypeptide(L)'
;MPLFPKSFDECRKSNAKEWNVFTPDVDVSRYKETLSNDQEKILHNRAENLVWRAVGAEFYHASEFYWEICAWRDIFDLIHNDDKLRVDKRPYKFVETDSNGELSVKRRIPDATFGIKTFDGICNRLGFPAYRRDLKKEPEPLLLECRLREMMRNKSCGLVVDGVWGETGLIFPFAAYEAKSKSHRYDDSAEKQVQHACQTYLAMLDDLARDPNNVTEYQTKESSQFQFFAFTSSASFWEVHVAWSSLEECMMETIWKGDIRKYSEAMQLIYIVDQIHDFAIEQHYPFVLKHLEAWYARDKQYHVYSGEWYYYPERRPLWHKLEKESRMVKQEKAREAREARKTRETHKGNPKPSKRVRRKGKGKSPNWELFELRDERKVVSEEVTTMLSRPISISSDSD
;
A
#
# COMPACT_ATOMS: atom_id res chain seq x y z
N MET A 1 2.52 23.81 -15.36
CA MET A 1 2.56 23.19 -14.02
C MET A 1 3.62 23.90 -13.18
N PRO A 2 3.37 24.21 -11.89
CA PRO A 2 4.48 24.25 -10.95
C PRO A 2 5.22 22.91 -11.11
N LEU A 3 6.52 22.97 -11.37
CA LEU A 3 7.31 21.81 -11.84
C LEU A 3 7.30 20.62 -10.88
N PHE A 4 6.79 20.85 -9.67
CA PHE A 4 6.51 19.89 -8.62
C PHE A 4 5.20 20.34 -7.94
N PRO A 5 4.23 19.45 -7.70
CA PRO A 5 3.29 19.58 -6.63
C PRO A 5 4.12 19.85 -5.40
N LYS A 6 3.82 20.93 -4.69
CA LYS A 6 4.31 21.03 -3.33
C LYS A 6 3.72 19.84 -2.60
N SER A 7 4.57 18.90 -2.20
CA SER A 7 4.20 17.97 -1.15
C SER A 7 3.67 18.78 0.02
N PHE A 8 2.66 18.25 0.72
CA PHE A 8 2.22 18.85 1.98
C PHE A 8 3.43 19.12 2.88
N ASP A 9 3.51 20.35 3.41
CA ASP A 9 4.70 20.81 4.15
C ASP A 9 4.89 19.96 5.42
N GLU A 10 3.79 19.58 6.07
CA GLU A 10 3.79 18.76 7.28
C GLU A 10 2.63 17.77 7.31
N CYS A 11 2.80 16.68 8.07
CA CYS A 11 1.71 15.80 8.47
C CYS A 11 1.36 16.02 9.94
N ARG A 12 0.10 16.30 10.27
CA ARG A 12 -0.34 16.67 11.62
C ARG A 12 -1.47 15.79 12.15
N LYS A 13 -1.52 15.62 13.47
CA LYS A 13 -2.62 14.91 14.16
C LYS A 13 -3.85 15.82 14.26
N SER A 14 -5.05 15.25 14.07
CA SER A 14 -6.31 16.00 14.04
C SER A 14 -7.52 15.11 14.42
N ASN A 15 -8.72 15.69 14.37
CA ASN A 15 -10.01 15.05 14.55
C ASN A 15 -10.82 15.08 13.24
N ALA A 16 -10.89 13.94 12.54
CA ALA A 16 -11.50 13.74 11.23
C ALA A 16 -12.99 14.07 11.20
N LYS A 17 -13.70 13.91 12.33
CA LYS A 17 -15.14 14.21 12.43
C LYS A 17 -15.46 15.66 12.13
N GLU A 18 -14.53 16.58 12.41
CA GLU A 18 -14.71 18.02 12.16
C GLU A 18 -14.56 18.39 10.68
N TRP A 19 -14.02 17.48 9.86
CA TRP A 19 -13.64 17.73 8.47
C TRP A 19 -14.49 16.98 7.44
N ASN A 20 -15.59 16.35 7.86
CA ASN A 20 -16.46 15.52 7.02
C ASN A 20 -15.71 14.41 6.25
N VAL A 21 -14.61 13.92 6.84
CA VAL A 21 -13.84 12.79 6.31
C VAL A 21 -14.59 11.51 6.65
N PHE A 22 -14.70 10.60 5.69
CA PHE A 22 -15.30 9.30 5.94
C PHE A 22 -14.47 8.52 6.96
N THR A 23 -15.07 8.22 8.10
CA THR A 23 -14.50 7.38 9.16
C THR A 23 -15.35 6.12 9.32
N PRO A 24 -14.77 4.93 9.11
CA PRO A 24 -15.42 3.67 9.42
C PRO A 24 -16.03 3.66 10.83
N ASP A 25 -17.23 3.13 10.97
CA ASP A 25 -17.79 2.85 12.29
C ASP A 25 -16.99 1.71 12.93
N VAL A 26 -16.80 1.80 14.24
CA VAL A 26 -16.10 0.79 15.05
C VAL A 26 -17.07 -0.06 15.86
N ASP A 27 -18.35 0.32 15.89
CA ASP A 27 -19.42 -0.45 16.53
C ASP A 27 -19.88 -1.60 15.62
N VAL A 28 -19.30 -2.77 15.87
CA VAL A 28 -19.62 -4.02 15.16
C VAL A 28 -21.09 -4.40 15.30
N SER A 29 -21.78 -3.97 16.37
CA SER A 29 -23.19 -4.30 16.60
C SER A 29 -24.08 -3.63 15.56
N ARG A 30 -23.83 -2.35 15.28
CA ARG A 30 -24.52 -1.61 14.22
C ARG A 30 -24.27 -2.20 12.85
N TYR A 31 -23.05 -2.66 12.58
CA TYR A 31 -22.77 -3.33 11.32
C TYR A 31 -23.57 -4.61 11.14
N LYS A 32 -23.60 -5.46 12.18
CA LYS A 32 -24.31 -6.73 12.15
C LYS A 32 -25.77 -6.56 11.77
N GLU A 33 -26.40 -5.47 12.19
CA GLU A 33 -27.78 -5.13 11.81
C GLU A 33 -27.97 -4.89 10.30
N THR A 34 -26.91 -4.52 9.59
CA THR A 34 -26.92 -4.31 8.12
C THR A 34 -26.66 -5.59 7.33
N LEU A 35 -26.19 -6.66 7.98
CA LEU A 35 -25.78 -7.89 7.31
C LEU A 35 -26.91 -8.91 7.23
N SER A 36 -26.94 -9.66 6.13
CA SER A 36 -27.69 -10.92 6.10
C SER A 36 -27.01 -11.99 6.96
N ASN A 37 -27.78 -13.01 7.36
CA ASN A 37 -27.26 -14.14 8.14
C ASN A 37 -26.03 -14.81 7.50
N ASP A 38 -26.01 -14.92 6.16
CA ASP A 38 -24.88 -15.51 5.44
C ASP A 38 -23.64 -14.60 5.49
N GLN A 39 -23.81 -13.29 5.33
CA GLN A 39 -22.72 -12.32 5.46
C GLN A 39 -22.17 -12.27 6.89
N GLU A 40 -23.03 -12.32 7.90
CA GLU A 40 -22.61 -12.38 9.30
C GLU A 40 -21.79 -13.65 9.57
N LYS A 41 -22.22 -14.80 9.05
CA LYS A 41 -21.48 -16.06 9.15
C LYS A 41 -20.12 -15.99 8.47
N ILE A 42 -20.05 -15.37 7.29
CA ILE A 42 -18.77 -15.15 6.57
C ILE A 42 -17.84 -14.26 7.40
N LEU A 43 -18.35 -13.16 7.95
CA LEU A 43 -17.60 -12.25 8.81
C LEU A 43 -17.02 -12.99 10.04
N HIS A 44 -17.86 -13.77 10.73
CA HIS A 44 -17.43 -14.58 11.87
C HIS A 44 -16.32 -15.57 11.49
N ASN A 45 -16.50 -16.32 10.41
CA ASN A 45 -15.49 -17.26 9.93
C ASN A 45 -14.16 -16.56 9.58
N ARG A 46 -14.21 -15.37 8.96
CA ARG A 46 -13.00 -14.58 8.64
C ARG A 46 -12.29 -14.15 9.93
N ALA A 47 -13.03 -13.68 10.93
CA ALA A 47 -12.45 -13.27 12.21
C ALA A 47 -11.85 -14.43 13.00
N GLU A 48 -12.52 -15.58 13.07
CA GLU A 48 -11.98 -16.78 13.72
C GLU A 48 -10.68 -17.23 13.07
N ASN A 49 -10.65 -17.28 11.73
CA ASN A 49 -9.44 -17.63 10.98
C ASN A 49 -8.30 -16.64 11.23
N LEU A 50 -8.60 -15.34 11.29
CA LEU A 50 -7.63 -14.29 11.57
C LEU A 50 -7.03 -14.45 12.97
N VAL A 51 -7.87 -14.66 13.99
CA VAL A 51 -7.42 -14.92 15.38
C VAL A 51 -6.53 -16.15 15.43
N TRP A 52 -6.97 -17.26 14.83
CA TRP A 52 -6.26 -18.53 14.88
C TRP A 52 -4.87 -18.39 14.25
N ARG A 53 -4.77 -17.68 13.12
CA ARG A 53 -3.49 -17.38 12.46
C ARG A 53 -2.63 -16.43 13.26
N ALA A 54 -3.21 -15.41 13.89
CA ALA A 54 -2.46 -14.46 14.71
C ALA A 54 -1.84 -15.15 15.94
N VAL A 55 -2.60 -16.01 16.62
CA VAL A 55 -2.12 -16.80 17.77
C VAL A 55 -1.04 -17.78 17.32
N GLY A 56 -1.26 -18.52 16.23
CA GLY A 56 -0.28 -19.45 15.68
C GLY A 56 1.01 -18.76 15.25
N ALA A 57 0.91 -17.63 14.55
CA ALA A 57 2.06 -16.86 14.10
C ALA A 57 2.92 -16.35 15.27
N GLU A 58 2.31 -15.97 16.39
CA GLU A 58 3.06 -15.60 17.58
C GLU A 58 3.72 -16.80 18.24
N PHE A 59 2.99 -17.90 18.39
CA PHE A 59 3.50 -19.15 18.98
C PHE A 59 4.74 -19.67 18.24
N TYR A 60 4.71 -19.64 16.90
CA TYR A 60 5.82 -20.09 16.05
C TYR A 60 6.88 -19.02 15.77
N HIS A 61 6.80 -17.84 16.38
CA HIS A 61 7.70 -16.71 16.12
C HIS A 61 7.83 -16.40 14.61
N ALA A 62 6.68 -16.36 13.92
CA ALA A 62 6.64 -16.17 12.48
C ALA A 62 7.32 -14.87 12.05
N SER A 63 7.97 -14.93 10.89
CA SER A 63 8.68 -13.79 10.30
C SER A 63 7.74 -12.65 9.90
N GLU A 64 8.26 -11.44 9.74
CA GLU A 64 7.53 -10.27 9.19
C GLU A 64 6.86 -10.59 7.85
N PHE A 65 7.56 -11.30 6.97
CA PHE A 65 7.03 -11.75 5.69
C PHE A 65 5.79 -12.68 5.82
N TYR A 66 5.75 -13.51 6.86
CA TYR A 66 4.58 -14.36 7.12
C TYR A 66 3.35 -13.52 7.50
N TRP A 67 3.56 -12.48 8.31
CA TRP A 67 2.50 -11.53 8.69
C TRP A 67 1.96 -10.77 7.48
N GLU A 68 2.83 -10.36 6.55
CA GLU A 68 2.40 -9.74 5.29
C GLU A 68 1.47 -10.67 4.48
N ILE A 69 1.88 -11.93 4.28
CA ILE A 69 1.05 -12.91 3.53
C ILE A 69 -0.29 -13.12 4.22
N CYS A 70 -0.31 -13.24 5.54
CA CYS A 70 -1.56 -13.39 6.28
C CYS A 70 -2.44 -12.16 6.16
N ALA A 71 -1.88 -10.95 6.26
CA ALA A 71 -2.63 -9.71 6.08
C ALA A 71 -3.30 -9.65 4.70
N TRP A 72 -2.56 -9.97 3.63
CA TRP A 72 -3.09 -9.95 2.26
C TRP A 72 -4.27 -10.91 2.09
N ARG A 73 -4.19 -12.09 2.72
CA ARG A 73 -5.18 -13.17 2.58
C ARG A 73 -6.37 -13.05 3.52
N ASP A 74 -6.19 -12.51 4.73
CA ASP A 74 -7.22 -12.56 5.78
C ASP A 74 -7.91 -11.23 6.00
N ILE A 75 -7.13 -10.16 5.97
CA ILE A 75 -7.61 -8.81 6.27
C ILE A 75 -8.04 -8.15 4.97
N PHE A 76 -7.16 -8.16 3.97
CA PHE A 76 -7.36 -7.44 2.71
C PHE A 76 -7.99 -8.27 1.59
N ASP A 77 -8.53 -9.46 1.90
CA ASP A 77 -8.98 -10.42 0.89
C ASP A 77 -10.01 -9.83 -0.06
N LEU A 78 -11.01 -9.10 0.45
CA LEU A 78 -12.04 -8.47 -0.38
C LEU A 78 -11.45 -7.48 -1.38
N ILE A 79 -10.52 -6.62 -0.91
CA ILE A 79 -9.85 -5.63 -1.77
C ILE A 79 -8.95 -6.34 -2.79
N HIS A 80 -8.19 -7.34 -2.37
CA HIS A 80 -7.31 -8.13 -3.23
C HIS A 80 -8.10 -8.87 -4.33
N ASN A 81 -9.32 -9.28 -4.00
CA ASN A 81 -10.20 -10.04 -4.86
C ASN A 81 -11.22 -9.17 -5.62
N ASP A 82 -11.16 -7.85 -5.54
CA ASP A 82 -12.06 -6.98 -6.29
C ASP A 82 -11.63 -6.86 -7.77
N ASP A 83 -12.60 -6.75 -8.69
CA ASP A 83 -12.31 -6.59 -10.12
C ASP A 83 -11.82 -5.16 -10.47
N LYS A 84 -12.20 -4.15 -9.68
CA LYS A 84 -11.86 -2.74 -9.88
C LYS A 84 -10.62 -2.30 -9.11
N LEU A 85 -10.25 -3.03 -8.06
CA LEU A 85 -9.14 -2.67 -7.19
C LEU A 85 -7.95 -3.61 -7.37
N ARG A 86 -6.80 -3.18 -6.87
CA ARG A 86 -5.58 -3.98 -6.85
C ARG A 86 -4.81 -3.70 -5.58
N VAL A 87 -4.09 -4.74 -5.12
CA VAL A 87 -3.12 -4.68 -4.04
C VAL A 87 -1.77 -5.12 -4.58
N ASP A 88 -0.73 -4.33 -4.37
CA ASP A 88 0.62 -4.65 -4.82
C ASP A 88 1.69 -3.92 -3.98
N LYS A 89 2.92 -4.43 -3.95
CA LYS A 89 4.08 -3.70 -3.39
C LYS A 89 4.55 -2.64 -4.38
N ARG A 90 3.96 -1.44 -4.34
CA ARG A 90 4.26 -0.40 -5.33
C ARG A 90 5.24 0.65 -4.81
N PRO A 91 6.40 0.84 -5.45
CA PRO A 91 7.27 1.95 -5.12
C PRO A 91 6.63 3.28 -5.49
N TYR A 92 6.78 4.28 -4.63
CA TYR A 92 6.63 5.68 -5.00
C TYR A 92 7.99 6.37 -4.95
N LYS A 93 8.14 7.38 -5.79
CA LYS A 93 9.27 8.31 -5.77
C LYS A 93 8.83 9.66 -5.24
N PHE A 94 9.77 10.33 -4.58
CA PHE A 94 9.58 11.67 -4.06
C PHE A 94 10.90 12.43 -4.16
N VAL A 95 10.80 13.75 -4.25
CA VAL A 95 11.95 14.65 -4.27
C VAL A 95 12.21 15.14 -2.86
N GLU A 96 13.45 15.07 -2.41
CA GLU A 96 13.87 15.58 -1.12
C GLU A 96 15.22 16.27 -1.28
N THR A 97 15.38 17.41 -0.60
CA THR A 97 16.66 18.09 -0.48
C THR A 97 17.60 17.26 0.39
N ASP A 98 18.79 16.97 -0.11
CA ASP A 98 19.80 16.24 0.64
C ASP A 98 20.56 17.15 1.63
N SER A 99 21.51 16.57 2.37
CA SER A 99 22.30 17.30 3.37
C SER A 99 23.13 18.45 2.80
N ASN A 100 23.30 18.51 1.47
CA ASN A 100 24.10 19.51 0.78
C ASN A 100 23.23 20.60 0.14
N GLY A 101 21.91 20.54 0.32
CA GLY A 101 20.98 21.47 -0.33
C GLY A 101 20.60 21.06 -1.76
N GLU A 102 21.03 19.88 -2.25
CA GLU A 102 20.73 19.42 -3.61
C GLU A 102 19.43 18.59 -3.64
N LEU A 103 18.60 18.80 -4.65
CA LEU A 103 17.39 18.01 -4.84
C LEU A 103 17.74 16.60 -5.32
N SER A 104 17.23 15.59 -4.62
CA SER A 104 17.46 14.19 -4.96
C SER A 104 16.15 13.41 -5.02
N VAL A 105 16.06 12.47 -5.98
CA VAL A 105 14.91 11.57 -6.05
C VAL A 105 15.16 10.36 -5.14
N LYS A 106 14.32 10.22 -4.13
CA LYS A 106 14.28 9.06 -3.25
C LYS A 106 13.12 8.14 -3.64
N ARG A 107 13.19 6.91 -3.14
CA ARG A 107 12.23 5.85 -3.43
C ARG A 107 11.89 5.12 -2.14
N ARG A 108 10.61 4.88 -1.89
CA ARG A 108 10.11 4.02 -0.82
C ARG A 108 9.14 3.00 -1.41
N ILE A 109 8.93 1.89 -0.70
CA ILE A 109 8.04 0.80 -1.11
C ILE A 109 7.27 0.35 0.14
N PRO A 110 5.96 0.64 0.23
CA PRO A 110 5.11 0.07 1.28
C PRO A 110 5.01 -1.46 1.14
N ASP A 111 4.65 -2.13 2.23
CA ASP A 111 4.36 -3.56 2.21
C ASP A 111 3.08 -3.91 1.47
N ALA A 112 2.14 -2.97 1.38
CA ALA A 112 1.13 -3.00 0.33
C ALA A 112 0.67 -1.59 -0.02
N THR A 113 0.29 -1.41 -1.28
CA THR A 113 -0.44 -0.25 -1.75
C THR A 113 -1.76 -0.74 -2.34
N PHE A 114 -2.84 -0.03 -2.07
CA PHE A 114 -4.19 -0.36 -2.51
C PHE A 114 -4.67 0.76 -3.43
N GLY A 115 -5.07 0.41 -4.65
CA GLY A 115 -5.49 1.40 -5.64
C GLY A 115 -6.38 0.80 -6.70
N ILE A 116 -6.64 1.59 -7.74
CA ILE A 116 -7.51 1.22 -8.85
C ILE A 116 -6.74 0.38 -9.85
N LYS A 117 -7.35 -0.72 -10.28
CA LYS A 117 -6.80 -1.65 -11.26
C LYS A 117 -6.84 -1.03 -12.66
N THR A 118 -5.71 -1.04 -13.35
CA THR A 118 -5.62 -0.72 -14.78
C THR A 118 -5.68 -1.99 -15.62
N PHE A 119 -5.88 -1.83 -16.93
CA PHE A 119 -5.85 -2.94 -17.87
C PHE A 119 -5.00 -2.63 -19.08
N ASP A 120 -4.39 -3.68 -19.63
CA ASP A 120 -3.70 -3.62 -20.91
C ASP A 120 -4.66 -3.96 -22.06
N GLY A 121 -4.77 -3.06 -23.05
CA GLY A 121 -5.71 -3.20 -24.16
C GLY A 121 -5.43 -4.38 -25.10
N ILE A 122 -4.19 -4.86 -25.20
CA ILE A 122 -3.84 -6.04 -26.01
C ILE A 122 -4.25 -7.30 -25.26
N CYS A 123 -3.81 -7.43 -24.01
CA CYS A 123 -4.15 -8.58 -23.18
C CYS A 123 -5.67 -8.70 -23.00
N ASN A 124 -6.34 -7.56 -22.87
CA ASN A 124 -7.78 -7.49 -22.81
C ASN A 124 -8.47 -8.04 -24.06
N ARG A 125 -8.02 -7.62 -25.26
CA ARG A 125 -8.54 -8.13 -26.54
C ARG A 125 -8.27 -9.62 -26.74
N LEU A 126 -7.18 -10.12 -26.19
CA LEU A 126 -6.80 -11.53 -26.23
C LEU A 126 -7.51 -12.38 -25.15
N GLY A 127 -8.37 -11.78 -24.32
CA GLY A 127 -9.16 -12.50 -23.32
C GLY A 127 -8.35 -13.06 -22.15
N PHE A 128 -7.20 -12.44 -21.81
CA PHE A 128 -6.40 -12.95 -20.69
C PHE A 128 -7.14 -12.78 -19.35
N PRO A 129 -7.28 -13.86 -18.55
CA PRO A 129 -8.03 -13.85 -17.29
C PRO A 129 -7.36 -13.03 -16.18
N ALA A 130 -6.13 -12.54 -16.39
CA ALA A 130 -5.41 -11.72 -15.43
C ALA A 130 -6.09 -10.36 -15.16
N TYR A 131 -6.92 -9.87 -16.08
CA TYR A 131 -7.47 -8.52 -16.01
C TYR A 131 -8.92 -8.46 -15.54
N ARG A 132 -9.73 -9.50 -15.77
CA ARG A 132 -11.13 -9.54 -15.36
C ARG A 132 -11.55 -10.96 -15.01
N ARG A 133 -12.33 -11.14 -13.94
CA ARG A 133 -13.03 -12.41 -13.69
C ARG A 133 -14.18 -12.62 -14.66
N ASP A 134 -14.89 -11.54 -14.99
CA ASP A 134 -16.00 -11.55 -15.94
C ASP A 134 -15.56 -10.97 -17.28
N LEU A 135 -15.37 -11.86 -18.28
CA LEU A 135 -15.02 -11.47 -19.64
C LEU A 135 -16.12 -10.65 -20.35
N LYS A 136 -17.36 -10.65 -19.83
CA LYS A 136 -18.48 -9.91 -20.42
C LYS A 136 -18.53 -8.43 -20.02
N LYS A 137 -17.88 -8.06 -18.91
CA LYS A 137 -17.87 -6.67 -18.43
C LYS A 137 -16.70 -5.92 -19.01
N GLU A 138 -16.94 -5.08 -20.03
CA GLU A 138 -15.91 -4.19 -20.58
C GLU A 138 -15.28 -3.31 -19.48
N PRO A 139 -13.97 -3.06 -19.55
CA PRO A 139 -13.26 -2.31 -18.54
C PRO A 139 -13.51 -0.82 -18.78
N GLU A 140 -13.34 -0.01 -17.75
CA GLU A 140 -13.52 1.42 -17.88
C GLU A 140 -12.45 2.01 -18.83
N PRO A 141 -12.78 2.57 -20.01
CA PRO A 141 -11.78 3.05 -20.97
C PRO A 141 -10.79 4.09 -20.43
N LEU A 142 -11.17 4.84 -19.39
CA LEU A 142 -10.29 5.78 -18.69
C LEU A 142 -9.15 5.10 -17.92
N LEU A 143 -9.23 3.78 -17.70
CA LEU A 143 -8.23 2.99 -16.96
C LEU A 143 -7.27 2.20 -17.86
N LEU A 144 -7.22 2.53 -19.15
CA LEU A 144 -6.31 1.91 -20.11
C LEU A 144 -4.85 2.28 -19.78
N GLU A 145 -4.04 1.27 -19.44
CA GLU A 145 -2.69 1.47 -18.90
C GLU A 145 -1.80 2.30 -19.84
N CYS A 146 -1.79 1.98 -21.13
CA CYS A 146 -0.94 2.70 -22.08
C CYS A 146 -1.28 4.19 -22.18
N ARG A 147 -2.56 4.54 -22.04
CA ARG A 147 -3.04 5.91 -22.14
C ARG A 147 -2.75 6.71 -20.87
N LEU A 148 -2.99 6.12 -19.70
CA LEU A 148 -2.60 6.71 -18.42
C LEU A 148 -1.09 6.96 -18.34
N ARG A 149 -0.30 5.99 -18.84
CA ARG A 149 1.16 6.12 -18.95
C ARG A 149 1.57 7.31 -19.80
N GLU A 150 0.89 7.53 -20.91
CA GLU A 150 1.15 8.66 -21.80
C GLU A 150 0.79 9.98 -21.12
N MET A 151 -0.39 10.06 -20.48
CA MET A 151 -0.84 11.24 -19.74
C MET A 151 0.11 11.63 -18.61
N MET A 152 0.53 10.66 -17.78
CA MET A 152 1.46 10.93 -16.67
C MET A 152 2.86 11.34 -17.14
N ARG A 153 3.22 11.01 -18.39
CA ARG A 153 4.51 11.41 -18.98
C ARG A 153 4.41 12.69 -19.78
N ASN A 154 3.23 13.10 -20.23
CA ASN A 154 3.09 14.25 -21.12
C ASN A 154 3.51 15.55 -20.42
N LYS A 155 4.54 16.22 -20.93
CA LYS A 155 5.04 17.48 -20.37
C LYS A 155 3.98 18.60 -20.39
N SER A 156 3.03 18.52 -21.31
CA SER A 156 1.97 19.51 -21.52
C SER A 156 0.67 19.20 -20.76
N CYS A 157 0.50 17.98 -20.25
CA CYS A 157 -0.68 17.55 -19.47
C CYS A 157 -0.33 16.53 -18.36
N GLY A 158 0.81 16.72 -17.70
CA GLY A 158 1.34 15.78 -16.71
C GLY A 158 0.40 15.64 -15.51
N LEU A 159 -0.46 14.62 -15.55
CA LEU A 159 -1.47 14.36 -14.54
C LEU A 159 -0.87 14.03 -13.16
N VAL A 160 0.34 13.46 -13.11
CA VAL A 160 1.05 13.18 -11.85
C VAL A 160 2.55 13.38 -12.04
N VAL A 161 3.24 13.81 -11.00
CA VAL A 161 4.70 14.06 -11.03
C VAL A 161 5.59 12.84 -10.92
N ASP A 162 5.08 11.69 -10.49
CA ASP A 162 5.84 10.44 -10.54
C ASP A 162 5.32 9.54 -11.67
N GLY A 163 6.00 9.57 -12.83
CA GLY A 163 5.62 8.74 -13.97
C GLY A 163 5.80 7.23 -13.77
N VAL A 164 6.35 6.79 -12.64
CA VAL A 164 6.31 5.38 -12.22
C VAL A 164 4.88 4.91 -12.04
N TRP A 165 3.96 5.79 -11.65
CA TRP A 165 2.54 5.43 -11.48
C TRP A 165 1.87 5.05 -12.79
N GLY A 166 2.34 5.58 -13.92
CA GLY A 166 1.81 5.23 -15.23
C GLY A 166 2.30 3.87 -15.75
N GLU A 167 3.25 3.25 -15.06
CA GLU A 167 3.86 1.97 -15.44
C GLU A 167 3.36 0.83 -14.54
N THR A 168 2.08 0.88 -14.17
CA THR A 168 1.51 0.02 -13.13
C THR A 168 0.19 -0.58 -13.53
N GLY A 169 -0.07 -1.74 -12.93
CA GLY A 169 -1.41 -2.29 -12.82
C GLY A 169 -2.30 -1.60 -11.77
N LEU A 170 -1.79 -0.60 -11.03
CA LEU A 170 -2.40 0.00 -9.83
C LEU A 170 -2.13 1.51 -9.78
N ILE A 171 -3.18 2.31 -9.94
CA ILE A 171 -3.12 3.78 -9.95
C ILE A 171 -4.01 4.39 -8.87
N PHE A 172 -3.80 5.69 -8.58
CA PHE A 172 -4.57 6.49 -7.63
C PHE A 172 -4.91 5.73 -6.34
N PRO A 173 -3.90 5.43 -5.51
CA PRO A 173 -4.07 4.70 -4.27
C PRO A 173 -5.06 5.36 -3.32
N PHE A 174 -5.83 4.54 -2.62
CA PHE A 174 -6.72 4.96 -1.53
C PHE A 174 -6.25 4.43 -0.18
N ALA A 175 -5.34 3.46 -0.15
CA ALA A 175 -4.71 3.02 1.08
C ALA A 175 -3.26 2.52 0.92
N ALA A 176 -2.53 2.41 2.03
CA ALA A 176 -1.26 1.71 2.13
C ALA A 176 -1.14 0.93 3.44
N TYR A 177 -0.28 -0.09 3.44
CA TYR A 177 0.02 -0.93 4.60
C TYR A 177 1.53 -1.02 4.82
N GLU A 178 1.94 -0.93 6.08
CA GLU A 178 3.31 -1.14 6.54
C GLU A 178 3.32 -2.13 7.71
N ALA A 179 4.08 -3.21 7.55
CA ALA A 179 4.30 -4.20 8.58
C ALA A 179 5.64 -3.95 9.28
N LYS A 180 5.70 -4.24 10.58
CA LYS A 180 6.95 -4.28 11.33
C LYS A 180 6.99 -5.50 12.23
N SER A 181 8.18 -6.04 12.45
CA SER A 181 8.39 -7.08 13.44
C SER A 181 8.12 -6.59 14.88
N LYS A 182 7.87 -7.54 15.79
CA LYS A 182 7.50 -7.26 17.20
C LYS A 182 8.51 -6.39 17.96
N SER A 183 9.80 -6.43 17.59
CA SER A 183 10.84 -5.59 18.22
C SER A 183 10.64 -4.10 17.97
N HIS A 184 9.86 -3.73 16.96
CA HIS A 184 9.57 -2.35 16.57
C HIS A 184 8.19 -1.87 17.03
N ARG A 185 7.50 -2.61 17.93
CA ARG A 185 6.17 -2.21 18.43
C ARG A 185 6.15 -0.81 19.05
N TYR A 186 7.25 -0.36 19.63
CA TYR A 186 7.41 0.97 20.24
C TYR A 186 8.27 1.91 19.40
N ASP A 187 8.58 1.51 18.17
CA ASP A 187 9.32 2.33 17.22
C ASP A 187 8.32 2.95 16.25
N ASP A 188 8.30 4.27 16.19
CA ASP A 188 7.45 5.05 15.27
C ASP A 188 7.83 4.85 13.80
N SER A 189 8.66 3.86 13.46
CA SER A 189 9.12 3.61 12.09
C SER A 189 7.99 3.19 11.15
N ALA A 190 6.98 2.45 11.62
CA ALA A 190 5.78 2.18 10.82
C ALA A 190 4.98 3.46 10.60
N GLU A 191 4.69 4.20 11.67
CA GLU A 191 3.92 5.46 11.63
C GLU A 191 4.58 6.48 10.69
N LYS A 192 5.89 6.69 10.80
CA LYS A 192 6.66 7.60 9.92
C LYS A 192 6.59 7.19 8.46
N GLN A 193 6.60 5.88 8.17
CA GLN A 193 6.51 5.39 6.80
C GLN A 193 5.11 5.59 6.21
N VAL A 194 4.06 5.35 6.99
CA VAL A 194 2.70 5.61 6.52
C VAL A 194 2.38 7.10 6.44
N GLN A 195 2.89 7.96 7.35
CA GLN A 195 2.76 9.41 7.24
C GLN A 195 3.33 9.91 5.91
N HIS A 196 4.52 9.42 5.54
CA HIS A 196 5.13 9.76 4.26
C HIS A 196 4.30 9.25 3.07
N ALA A 197 3.73 8.04 3.18
CA ALA A 197 2.83 7.50 2.17
C ALA A 197 1.57 8.38 2.03
N CYS A 198 0.92 8.74 3.13
CA CYS A 198 -0.23 9.64 3.17
C CYS A 198 0.07 10.96 2.45
N GLN A 199 1.17 11.63 2.80
CA GLN A 199 1.57 12.88 2.14
C GLN A 199 1.74 12.70 0.62
N THR A 200 2.44 11.65 0.21
CA THR A 200 2.74 11.40 -1.21
C THR A 200 1.48 11.07 -2.00
N TYR A 201 0.62 10.21 -1.46
CA TYR A 201 -0.56 9.72 -2.15
C TYR A 201 -1.69 10.75 -2.16
N LEU A 202 -1.87 11.51 -1.09
CA LEU A 202 -2.79 12.64 -1.10
C LEU A 202 -2.35 13.72 -2.09
N ALA A 203 -1.04 13.98 -2.22
CA ALA A 203 -0.56 14.96 -3.21
C ALA A 203 -0.84 14.52 -4.65
N MET A 204 -0.76 13.20 -4.92
CA MET A 204 -1.17 12.66 -6.22
C MET A 204 -2.68 12.77 -6.46
N LEU A 205 -3.52 12.59 -5.43
CA LEU A 205 -4.97 12.81 -5.55
C LEU A 205 -5.30 14.28 -5.73
N ASP A 206 -4.55 15.18 -5.09
CA ASP A 206 -4.64 16.62 -5.31
C ASP A 206 -4.39 16.97 -6.77
N ASP A 207 -3.28 16.46 -7.34
CA ASP A 207 -2.94 16.65 -8.76
C ASP A 207 -4.06 16.19 -9.69
N LEU A 208 -4.62 15.00 -9.43
CA LEU A 208 -5.75 14.49 -10.19
C LEU A 208 -6.96 15.42 -10.11
N ALA A 209 -7.22 15.99 -8.94
CA ALA A 209 -8.37 16.83 -8.68
C ALA A 209 -8.26 18.25 -9.25
N ARG A 210 -7.05 18.70 -9.65
CA ARG A 210 -6.83 20.01 -10.28
C ARG A 210 -7.38 20.08 -11.69
N ASP A 211 -7.77 21.29 -12.11
CA ASP A 211 -8.20 21.55 -13.49
C ASP A 211 -6.99 21.44 -14.44
N PRO A 212 -7.02 20.55 -15.44
CA PRO A 212 -5.92 20.40 -16.39
C PRO A 212 -5.64 21.64 -17.26
N ASN A 213 -6.57 22.58 -17.36
CA ASN A 213 -6.40 23.87 -18.03
C ASN A 213 -5.88 24.95 -17.07
N ASN A 214 -6.19 24.84 -15.78
CA ASN A 214 -5.73 25.75 -14.73
C ASN A 214 -5.42 25.01 -13.42
N VAL A 215 -4.20 24.50 -13.30
CA VAL A 215 -3.82 23.63 -12.17
C VAL A 215 -3.78 24.31 -10.80
N THR A 216 -3.97 25.63 -10.73
CA THR A 216 -4.14 26.34 -9.45
C THR A 216 -5.54 26.16 -8.87
N GLU A 217 -6.49 25.73 -9.69
CA GLU A 217 -7.89 25.54 -9.33
C GLU A 217 -8.25 24.06 -9.32
N TYR A 218 -9.27 23.73 -8.54
CA TYR A 218 -9.87 22.42 -8.55
C TYR A 218 -10.93 22.32 -9.65
N GLN A 219 -11.14 21.11 -10.19
CA GLN A 219 -12.13 20.86 -11.25
C GLN A 219 -13.56 21.19 -10.79
N THR A 220 -13.90 20.85 -9.55
CA THR A 220 -15.19 21.15 -8.92
C THR A 220 -15.01 21.54 -7.44
N LYS A 221 -16.09 21.95 -6.77
CA LYS A 221 -16.03 22.31 -5.33
C LYS A 221 -15.70 21.10 -4.45
N GLU A 222 -16.18 19.93 -4.85
CA GLU A 222 -16.01 18.65 -4.15
C GLU A 222 -14.64 18.01 -4.42
N SER A 223 -13.88 18.50 -5.40
CA SER A 223 -12.54 18.00 -5.75
C SER A 223 -11.51 18.10 -4.62
N SER A 224 -11.75 18.93 -3.61
CA SER A 224 -10.91 19.00 -2.40
C SER A 224 -11.18 17.86 -1.40
N GLN A 225 -12.25 17.09 -1.61
CA GLN A 225 -12.71 16.05 -0.70
C GLN A 225 -12.14 14.69 -1.11
N PHE A 226 -10.86 14.49 -0.85
CA PHE A 226 -10.20 13.20 -1.00
C PHE A 226 -9.49 12.82 0.29
N GLN A 227 -9.40 11.51 0.54
CA GLN A 227 -8.80 10.95 1.73
C GLN A 227 -7.98 9.70 1.38
N PHE A 228 -7.17 9.28 2.34
CA PHE A 228 -6.28 8.15 2.21
C PHE A 228 -6.24 7.37 3.51
N PHE A 229 -6.28 6.03 3.43
CA PHE A 229 -6.18 5.17 4.60
C PHE A 229 -4.77 4.61 4.77
N ALA A 230 -4.33 4.46 6.01
CA ALA A 230 -3.09 3.78 6.30
C ALA A 230 -3.32 2.68 7.34
N PHE A 231 -2.68 1.55 7.11
CA PHE A 231 -2.65 0.42 8.02
C PHE A 231 -1.22 0.23 8.50
N THR A 232 -1.04 0.09 9.81
CA THR A 232 0.23 -0.37 10.37
C THR A 232 0.02 -1.64 11.16
N SER A 233 1.02 -2.52 11.17
CA SER A 233 1.03 -3.65 12.08
C SER A 233 2.40 -3.86 12.72
N SER A 234 2.37 -4.29 13.98
CA SER A 234 3.50 -4.79 14.73
C SER A 234 3.17 -6.19 15.23
N ALA A 235 3.42 -7.18 14.37
CA ALA A 235 2.87 -8.53 14.49
C ALA A 235 1.33 -8.51 14.58
N SER A 236 0.73 -8.99 15.67
CA SER A 236 -0.72 -9.03 15.86
C SER A 236 -1.35 -7.71 16.30
N PHE A 237 -0.54 -6.68 16.57
CA PHE A 237 -1.07 -5.37 16.95
C PHE A 237 -1.21 -4.51 15.72
N TRP A 238 -2.38 -3.91 15.52
CA TRP A 238 -2.76 -3.17 14.32
C TRP A 238 -3.24 -1.78 14.67
N GLU A 239 -2.96 -0.83 13.78
CA GLU A 239 -3.53 0.51 13.81
C GLU A 239 -4.08 0.86 12.42
N VAL A 240 -5.20 1.56 12.42
CA VAL A 240 -5.84 2.09 11.22
C VAL A 240 -5.87 3.61 11.34
N HIS A 241 -5.40 4.27 10.29
CA HIS A 241 -5.37 5.71 10.20
C HIS A 241 -6.14 6.20 8.99
N VAL A 242 -6.70 7.39 9.10
CA VAL A 242 -7.26 8.15 7.98
C VAL A 242 -6.48 9.45 7.82
N ALA A 243 -6.22 9.84 6.59
CA ALA A 243 -5.50 11.05 6.24
C ALA A 243 -6.25 11.86 5.17
N TRP A 244 -6.16 13.18 5.23
CA TRP A 244 -6.82 14.10 4.29
C TRP A 244 -6.00 15.38 4.12
N SER A 245 -6.35 16.15 3.09
CA SER A 245 -5.74 17.45 2.79
C SER A 245 -6.47 18.59 3.50
N SER A 246 -5.72 19.53 4.10
CA SER A 246 -6.24 20.79 4.61
C SER A 246 -5.27 21.94 4.34
N LEU A 247 -5.63 22.88 3.47
CA LEU A 247 -4.92 24.16 3.27
C LEU A 247 -3.39 24.08 3.07
N GLU A 248 -2.88 23.00 2.45
CA GLU A 248 -1.44 22.65 2.27
C GLU A 248 -0.79 21.77 3.35
N GLU A 249 -1.58 21.24 4.29
CA GLU A 249 -1.15 20.25 5.28
C GLU A 249 -1.83 18.89 5.07
N CYS A 250 -1.11 17.82 5.39
CA CYS A 250 -1.65 16.46 5.45
C CYS A 250 -2.11 16.20 6.88
N MET A 251 -3.41 16.09 7.12
CA MET A 251 -3.89 15.65 8.43
C MET A 251 -3.89 14.12 8.47
N MET A 252 -3.60 13.53 9.63
CA MET A 252 -3.70 12.09 9.86
C MET A 252 -4.23 11.81 11.27
N GLU A 253 -5.23 10.94 11.38
CA GLU A 253 -5.79 10.50 12.66
C GLU A 253 -5.76 8.98 12.75
N THR A 254 -5.45 8.46 13.94
CA THR A 254 -5.61 7.04 14.25
C THR A 254 -7.05 6.79 14.67
N ILE A 255 -7.82 6.12 13.82
CA ILE A 255 -9.26 5.88 14.04
C ILE A 255 -9.54 4.59 14.80
N TRP A 256 -8.58 3.65 14.78
CA TRP A 256 -8.70 2.39 15.50
C TRP A 256 -7.32 1.79 15.81
N LYS A 257 -7.23 1.07 16.93
CA LYS A 257 -6.09 0.24 17.29
C LYS A 257 -6.55 -1.01 18.04
N GLY A 258 -5.88 -2.14 17.83
CA GLY A 258 -6.26 -3.38 18.49
C GLY A 258 -5.28 -4.52 18.26
N ASP A 259 -5.44 -5.57 19.05
CA ASP A 259 -4.69 -6.81 18.97
C ASP A 259 -5.58 -7.92 18.44
N ILE A 260 -5.35 -8.32 17.18
CA ILE A 260 -6.21 -9.29 16.47
C ILE A 260 -6.14 -10.71 17.02
N ARG A 261 -5.37 -10.95 18.09
CA ARG A 261 -5.48 -12.18 18.91
C ARG A 261 -6.79 -12.21 19.69
N LYS A 262 -7.40 -11.06 19.96
CA LYS A 262 -8.73 -10.97 20.56
C LYS A 262 -9.77 -10.99 19.47
N TYR A 263 -10.75 -11.87 19.62
CA TYR A 263 -11.81 -12.05 18.63
C TYR A 263 -12.60 -10.77 18.32
N SER A 264 -12.93 -9.98 19.34
CA SER A 264 -13.64 -8.71 19.17
C SER A 264 -12.83 -7.69 18.35
N GLU A 265 -11.52 -7.62 18.56
CA GLU A 265 -10.62 -6.70 17.84
C GLU A 265 -10.36 -7.21 16.41
N ALA A 266 -10.28 -8.52 16.19
CA ALA A 266 -10.24 -9.11 14.85
C ALA A 266 -11.52 -8.82 14.05
N MET A 267 -12.69 -8.99 14.67
CA MET A 267 -13.99 -8.64 14.08
C MET A 267 -14.06 -7.14 13.71
N GLN A 268 -13.63 -6.25 14.61
CA GLN A 268 -13.57 -4.81 14.36
C GLN A 268 -12.67 -4.49 13.18
N LEU A 269 -11.45 -5.05 13.11
CA LEU A 269 -10.54 -4.78 12.01
C LEU A 269 -11.12 -5.22 10.66
N ILE A 270 -11.68 -6.42 10.58
CA ILE A 270 -12.31 -6.91 9.35
C ILE A 270 -13.45 -5.99 8.94
N TYR A 271 -14.30 -5.60 9.90
CA TYR A 271 -15.40 -4.67 9.64
C TYR A 271 -14.91 -3.32 9.10
N ILE A 272 -13.87 -2.74 9.71
CA ILE A 272 -13.28 -1.47 9.27
C ILE A 272 -12.75 -1.60 7.84
N VAL A 273 -12.07 -2.70 7.52
CA VAL A 273 -11.51 -2.93 6.18
C VAL A 273 -12.60 -3.16 5.14
N ASP A 274 -13.68 -3.86 5.49
CA ASP A 274 -14.84 -4.04 4.61
C ASP A 274 -15.50 -2.67 4.30
N GLN A 275 -15.66 -1.79 5.28
CA GLN A 275 -16.16 -0.42 5.05
C GLN A 275 -15.21 0.42 4.18
N ILE A 276 -13.89 0.27 4.35
CA ILE A 276 -12.90 0.96 3.50
C ILE A 276 -12.96 0.43 2.07
N HIS A 277 -13.22 -0.87 1.90
CA HIS A 277 -13.47 -1.47 0.58
C HIS A 277 -14.72 -0.87 -0.07
N ASP A 278 -15.84 -0.76 0.65
CA ASP A 278 -17.06 -0.12 0.14
C ASP A 278 -16.80 1.35 -0.22
N PHE A 279 -16.13 2.12 0.64
CA PHE A 279 -15.69 3.49 0.33
C PHE A 279 -14.87 3.54 -0.96
N ALA A 280 -13.92 2.62 -1.13
CA ALA A 280 -13.06 2.60 -2.30
C ALA A 280 -13.86 2.39 -3.59
N ILE A 281 -14.91 1.57 -3.55
CA ILE A 281 -15.76 1.24 -4.70
C ILE A 281 -16.81 2.32 -4.98
N GLU A 282 -17.43 2.86 -3.93
CA GLU A 282 -18.61 3.72 -4.04
C GLU A 282 -18.25 5.20 -4.09
N GLN A 283 -17.10 5.60 -3.53
CA GLN A 283 -16.70 7.00 -3.44
C GLN A 283 -15.39 7.27 -4.17
N HIS A 284 -14.31 6.56 -3.82
CA HIS A 284 -12.98 6.80 -4.40
C HIS A 284 -12.91 6.49 -5.89
N TYR A 285 -13.42 5.32 -6.30
CA TYR A 285 -13.38 4.91 -7.71
C TYR A 285 -14.17 5.89 -8.61
N PRO A 286 -15.44 6.26 -8.32
CA PRO A 286 -16.14 7.29 -9.07
C PRO A 286 -15.47 8.67 -9.01
N PHE A 287 -14.91 9.05 -7.87
CA PHE A 287 -14.12 10.28 -7.74
C PHE A 287 -12.98 10.28 -8.75
N VAL A 288 -12.19 9.21 -8.82
CA VAL A 288 -11.05 9.14 -9.73
C VAL A 288 -11.50 9.19 -11.19
N LEU A 289 -12.53 8.43 -11.56
CA LEU A 289 -13.03 8.43 -12.94
C LEU A 289 -13.51 9.80 -13.37
N LYS A 290 -14.34 10.46 -12.54
CA LYS A 290 -14.85 11.80 -12.81
C LYS A 290 -13.71 12.79 -13.09
N HIS A 291 -12.66 12.76 -12.28
CA HIS A 291 -11.54 13.69 -12.46
C HIS A 291 -10.64 13.30 -13.64
N LEU A 292 -10.49 12.00 -13.93
CA LEU A 292 -9.74 11.53 -15.09
C LEU A 292 -10.34 12.00 -16.42
N GLU A 293 -11.66 12.19 -16.51
CA GLU A 293 -12.34 12.65 -17.74
C GLU A 293 -11.74 13.98 -18.25
N ALA A 294 -11.55 14.95 -17.36
CA ALA A 294 -10.99 16.26 -17.71
C ALA A 294 -9.56 16.12 -18.24
N TRP A 295 -8.74 15.31 -17.57
CA TRP A 295 -7.36 15.05 -17.98
C TRP A 295 -7.28 14.30 -19.31
N TYR A 296 -8.19 13.36 -19.55
CA TYR A 296 -8.32 12.68 -20.83
C TYR A 296 -8.68 13.64 -21.96
N ALA A 297 -9.62 14.56 -21.72
CA ALA A 297 -10.00 15.58 -22.69
C ALA A 297 -8.83 16.49 -23.03
N ARG A 298 -8.04 16.90 -22.02
CA ARG A 298 -6.80 17.66 -22.20
C ARG A 298 -5.77 16.91 -23.01
N ASP A 299 -5.47 15.65 -22.68
CA ASP A 299 -4.45 14.89 -23.42
C ASP A 299 -4.87 14.64 -24.88
N LYS A 300 -6.17 14.48 -25.19
CA LYS A 300 -6.63 14.38 -26.58
C LYS A 300 -6.29 15.61 -27.42
N GLN A 301 -6.31 16.81 -26.82
CA GLN A 301 -5.98 18.06 -27.51
C GLN A 301 -4.47 18.25 -27.73
N TYR A 302 -3.65 17.73 -26.82
CA TYR A 302 -2.18 17.92 -26.81
C TYR A 302 -1.43 16.59 -26.85
N HIS A 303 -1.96 15.63 -27.60
CA HIS A 303 -1.46 14.27 -27.60
C HIS A 303 -0.02 14.24 -28.11
N VAL A 304 0.90 13.79 -27.25
CA VAL A 304 2.32 13.63 -27.59
C VAL A 304 2.57 12.16 -27.89
N TYR A 305 3.07 11.85 -29.09
CA TYR A 305 3.38 10.47 -29.47
C TYR A 305 4.50 9.92 -28.58
N SER A 306 4.26 8.79 -27.91
CA SER A 306 5.19 8.19 -26.95
C SER A 306 6.57 7.84 -27.54
N GLY A 307 6.65 7.67 -28.87
CA GLY A 307 7.91 7.47 -29.61
C GLY A 307 8.85 8.68 -29.62
N GLU A 308 8.32 9.91 -29.47
CA GLU A 308 9.14 11.14 -29.53
C GLU A 308 10.19 11.22 -28.41
N TRP A 309 10.00 10.49 -27.32
CA TRP A 309 10.83 10.50 -26.12
C TRP A 309 12.19 9.83 -26.28
N TYR A 310 12.26 8.86 -27.19
CA TYR A 310 13.49 8.23 -27.59
C TYR A 310 14.35 9.18 -28.43
N TYR A 311 13.71 10.05 -29.20
CA TYR A 311 14.36 10.97 -30.13
C TYR A 311 14.64 12.35 -29.54
N TYR A 312 13.85 12.79 -28.54
CA TYR A 312 13.89 14.13 -27.97
C TYR A 312 14.00 14.11 -26.43
N PRO A 313 15.20 13.85 -25.87
CA PRO A 313 15.42 13.79 -24.41
C PRO A 313 15.02 15.06 -23.66
N GLU A 314 15.02 16.21 -24.32
CA GLU A 314 14.64 17.52 -23.79
C GLU A 314 13.13 17.62 -23.48
N ARG A 315 12.31 16.81 -24.15
CA ARG A 315 10.85 16.70 -23.91
C ARG A 315 10.52 15.88 -22.67
N ARG A 316 11.51 15.24 -22.03
CA ARG A 316 11.31 14.48 -20.78
C ARG A 316 10.88 15.39 -19.62
N PRO A 317 10.00 14.90 -18.71
CA PRO A 317 9.59 15.67 -17.57
C PRO A 317 10.79 15.81 -16.63
N LEU A 318 10.76 16.86 -15.82
CA LEU A 318 11.89 17.20 -14.97
C LEU A 318 12.25 16.08 -13.98
N TRP A 319 11.26 15.39 -13.41
CA TRP A 319 11.49 14.26 -12.50
C TRP A 319 12.34 13.16 -13.13
N HIS A 320 12.17 12.89 -14.43
CA HIS A 320 12.95 11.87 -15.13
C HIS A 320 14.41 12.33 -15.31
N LYS A 321 14.64 13.64 -15.47
CA LYS A 321 16.00 14.20 -15.54
C LYS A 321 16.69 14.10 -14.17
N LEU A 322 16.02 14.55 -13.12
CA LEU A 322 16.50 14.46 -11.73
C LEU A 322 16.77 13.01 -11.32
N GLU A 323 15.90 12.07 -11.69
CA GLU A 323 16.13 10.66 -11.40
C GLU A 323 17.40 10.15 -12.10
N LYS A 324 17.59 10.50 -13.37
CA LYS A 324 18.78 10.09 -14.13
C LYS A 324 20.05 10.63 -13.48
N GLU A 325 20.07 11.91 -13.12
CA GLU A 325 21.19 12.57 -12.43
C GLU A 325 21.45 11.91 -11.07
N SER A 326 20.42 11.72 -10.26
CA SER A 326 20.52 11.09 -8.94
C SER A 326 21.00 9.63 -9.02
N ARG A 327 20.63 8.88 -10.08
CA ARG A 327 21.18 7.54 -10.36
C ARG A 327 22.66 7.59 -10.73
N MET A 328 23.08 8.54 -11.57
CA MET A 328 24.49 8.70 -11.96
C MET A 328 25.36 9.01 -10.75
N VAL A 329 24.94 9.93 -9.88
CA VAL A 329 25.65 10.27 -8.63
C VAL A 329 25.79 9.05 -7.71
N LYS A 330 24.73 8.24 -7.55
CA LYS A 330 24.77 7.01 -6.75
C LYS A 330 25.74 5.98 -7.33
N GLN A 331 25.77 5.83 -8.66
CA GLN A 331 26.70 4.92 -9.34
C GLN A 331 28.15 5.37 -9.18
N GLU A 332 28.40 6.68 -9.27
CA GLU A 332 29.72 7.25 -9.07
C GLU A 332 30.22 7.02 -7.63
N LYS A 333 29.42 7.37 -6.62
CA LYS A 333 29.75 7.10 -5.21
C LYS A 333 30.00 5.61 -4.95
N ALA A 334 29.21 4.73 -5.58
CA ALA A 334 29.42 3.29 -5.46
C ALA A 334 30.71 2.81 -6.15
N ARG A 335 31.11 3.45 -7.26
CA ARG A 335 32.38 3.21 -7.95
C ARG A 335 33.56 3.65 -7.08
N GLU A 336 33.54 4.90 -6.60
CA GLU A 336 34.56 5.46 -5.69
C GLU A 336 34.72 4.60 -4.43
N ALA A 337 33.62 4.16 -3.82
CA ALA A 337 33.65 3.29 -2.64
C ALA A 337 34.28 1.91 -2.95
N ARG A 338 34.03 1.35 -4.15
CA ARG A 338 34.66 0.09 -4.59
C ARG A 338 36.16 0.28 -4.82
N GLU A 339 36.58 1.40 -5.40
CA GLU A 339 38.00 1.72 -5.63
C GLU A 339 38.74 1.99 -4.32
N ALA A 340 38.14 2.73 -3.40
CA ALA A 340 38.65 2.95 -2.05
C ALA A 340 38.77 1.63 -1.26
N ARG A 341 37.86 0.68 -1.47
CA ARG A 341 37.95 -0.65 -0.87
C ARG A 341 39.11 -1.47 -1.45
N LYS A 342 39.29 -1.45 -2.78
CA LYS A 342 40.41 -2.14 -3.45
C LYS A 342 41.77 -1.63 -2.98
N THR A 343 41.92 -0.31 -2.86
CA THR A 343 43.17 0.32 -2.37
C THR A 343 43.45 0.02 -0.90
N ARG A 344 42.42 -0.08 -0.05
CA ARG A 344 42.56 -0.55 1.34
C ARG A 344 42.92 -2.04 1.43
N GLU A 345 42.42 -2.87 0.51
CA GLU A 345 42.74 -4.29 0.44
C GLU A 345 44.16 -4.55 -0.12
N THR A 346 44.68 -3.72 -1.03
CA THR A 346 46.08 -3.81 -1.49
C THR A 346 47.09 -3.31 -0.44
N HIS A 347 46.70 -2.44 0.49
CA HIS A 347 47.54 -2.03 1.63
C HIS A 347 47.48 -2.97 2.84
N LYS A 348 46.48 -3.86 2.92
CA LYS A 348 46.51 -5.00 3.84
C LYS A 348 47.38 -6.09 3.21
N GLY A 349 48.69 -6.02 3.48
CA GLY A 349 49.69 -6.95 2.97
C GLY A 349 49.22 -8.41 3.02
N ASN A 350 49.62 -9.17 1.99
CA ASN A 350 49.31 -10.58 1.77
C ASN A 350 49.03 -11.34 3.09
N PRO A 351 47.77 -11.74 3.37
CA PRO A 351 47.54 -12.63 4.47
C PRO A 351 48.29 -13.93 4.19
N LYS A 352 49.15 -14.36 5.12
CA LYS A 352 49.75 -15.70 5.11
C LYS A 352 48.64 -16.72 4.83
N PRO A 353 48.90 -17.76 4.02
CA PRO A 353 47.88 -18.73 3.66
C PRO A 353 47.40 -19.46 4.91
N SER A 354 46.27 -19.04 5.47
CA SER A 354 45.60 -19.78 6.54
C SER A 354 45.02 -21.03 5.91
N LYS A 355 45.42 -22.21 6.40
CA LYS A 355 44.89 -23.51 6.01
C LYS A 355 43.36 -23.49 6.07
N ARG A 356 42.74 -23.34 4.89
CA ARG A 356 41.29 -23.39 4.73
C ARG A 356 40.88 -24.85 4.85
N VAL A 357 40.42 -25.24 6.04
CA VAL A 357 39.66 -26.48 6.23
C VAL A 357 38.44 -26.39 5.30
N ARG A 358 38.38 -27.27 4.31
CA ARG A 358 37.21 -27.49 3.45
C ARG A 358 36.02 -27.87 4.32
N ARG A 359 35.19 -26.91 4.73
CA ARG A 359 33.80 -27.20 5.09
C ARG A 359 33.03 -27.36 3.78
N LYS A 360 32.74 -28.62 3.44
CA LYS A 360 31.78 -29.01 2.40
C LYS A 360 30.50 -28.21 2.59
N GLY A 361 30.03 -27.58 1.51
CA GLY A 361 28.71 -26.96 1.48
C GLY A 361 27.64 -28.00 1.77
N LYS A 362 26.76 -27.68 2.73
CA LYS A 362 25.44 -28.31 2.79
C LYS A 362 24.60 -27.65 1.70
N GLY A 363 24.23 -28.46 0.72
CA GLY A 363 23.32 -28.09 -0.35
C GLY A 363 21.94 -27.74 0.20
N LYS A 364 21.21 -26.97 -0.62
CA LYS A 364 19.77 -26.72 -0.49
C LYS A 364 19.04 -28.07 -0.36
N SER A 365 18.26 -28.24 0.70
CA SER A 365 17.25 -29.30 0.77
C SER A 365 15.96 -28.81 0.08
N PRO A 366 15.28 -29.66 -0.71
CA PRO A 366 13.91 -29.41 -1.15
C PRO A 366 12.97 -29.46 0.06
N ASN A 367 12.07 -28.49 0.19
CA ASN A 367 11.09 -28.47 1.28
C ASN A 367 9.98 -29.49 1.03
N TRP A 368 9.76 -30.42 1.97
CA TRP A 368 8.79 -31.51 1.93
C TRP A 368 7.61 -31.30 2.92
N GLU A 369 7.47 -30.11 3.51
CA GLU A 369 6.51 -29.81 4.58
C GLU A 369 5.05 -29.55 4.12
N LEU A 370 4.62 -30.12 2.98
CA LEU A 370 3.24 -29.93 2.48
C LEU A 370 2.29 -31.10 2.82
N PHE A 371 2.74 -32.09 3.58
CA PHE A 371 1.94 -33.28 3.89
C PHE A 371 1.56 -33.48 5.38
N GLU A 372 2.06 -32.67 6.32
CA GLU A 372 1.75 -32.85 7.76
C GLU A 372 0.56 -31.99 8.26
N LEU A 373 0.05 -31.06 7.44
CA LEU A 373 -1.02 -30.11 7.82
C LEU A 373 -2.43 -30.72 8.03
N ARG A 374 -2.61 -32.03 7.87
CA ARG A 374 -3.93 -32.68 7.93
C ARG A 374 -4.23 -33.36 9.27
N ASP A 375 -3.23 -33.81 10.01
CA ASP A 375 -3.42 -34.50 11.30
C ASP A 375 -3.39 -33.54 12.51
N GLU A 376 -2.71 -32.39 12.40
CA GLU A 376 -2.63 -31.39 13.48
C GLU A 376 -3.97 -30.68 13.79
N ARG A 377 -4.92 -30.68 12.83
CA ARG A 377 -6.26 -30.08 13.03
C ARG A 377 -7.11 -30.82 14.07
N LYS A 378 -6.86 -32.11 14.31
CA LYS A 378 -7.65 -32.89 15.28
C LYS A 378 -7.21 -32.65 16.71
N VAL A 379 -5.89 -32.63 16.96
CA VAL A 379 -5.31 -32.48 18.30
C VAL A 379 -5.60 -31.09 18.88
N VAL A 380 -5.52 -30.04 18.05
CA VAL A 380 -5.81 -28.66 18.49
C VAL A 380 -7.31 -28.42 18.72
N SER A 381 -8.21 -29.15 18.04
CA SER A 381 -9.66 -29.02 18.27
C SER A 381 -10.10 -29.55 19.65
N GLU A 382 -9.41 -30.56 20.18
CA GLU A 382 -9.72 -31.15 21.48
C GLU A 382 -9.24 -30.24 22.63
N GLU A 383 -8.08 -29.57 22.50
CA GLU A 383 -7.59 -28.63 23.52
C GLU A 383 -8.42 -27.34 23.60
N VAL A 384 -8.89 -26.80 22.47
CA VAL A 384 -9.73 -25.59 22.44
C VAL A 384 -11.13 -25.86 23.02
N THR A 385 -11.68 -27.05 22.78
CA THR A 385 -12.96 -27.48 23.40
C THR A 385 -12.82 -27.60 24.92
N THR A 386 -11.64 -27.98 25.41
CA THR A 386 -11.33 -28.10 26.85
C THR A 386 -11.14 -26.75 27.54
N MET A 387 -10.72 -25.70 26.81
CA MET A 387 -10.60 -24.34 27.35
C MET A 387 -11.95 -23.60 27.40
N LEU A 388 -12.87 -23.88 26.46
CA LEU A 388 -14.18 -23.21 26.39
C LEU A 388 -15.26 -23.83 27.28
N SER A 389 -15.02 -24.99 27.89
CA SER A 389 -16.00 -25.72 28.70
C SER A 389 -15.76 -25.62 30.22
N ARG A 390 -14.91 -24.69 30.69
CA ARG A 390 -14.78 -24.42 32.13
C ARG A 390 -15.97 -23.58 32.63
N PRO A 391 -16.86 -24.12 33.50
CA PRO A 391 -17.95 -23.34 34.05
C PRO A 391 -17.40 -22.26 34.99
N ILE A 392 -17.90 -21.04 34.80
CA ILE A 392 -17.68 -19.91 35.71
C ILE A 392 -18.34 -20.27 37.04
N SER A 393 -17.53 -20.54 38.06
CA SER A 393 -18.00 -20.71 39.43
C SER A 393 -18.34 -19.33 39.97
N ILE A 394 -19.62 -18.97 39.99
CA ILE A 394 -20.11 -17.79 40.69
C ILE A 394 -20.26 -18.18 42.16
N SER A 395 -19.32 -17.69 42.97
CA SER A 395 -19.42 -17.70 44.43
C SER A 395 -20.46 -16.65 44.84
N SER A 396 -21.61 -17.10 45.33
CA SER A 396 -22.58 -16.24 46.02
C SER A 396 -22.31 -16.28 47.51
N ASP A 397 -21.65 -15.24 48.03
CA ASP A 397 -21.62 -14.92 49.46
C ASP A 397 -22.40 -13.62 49.71
N SER A 398 -23.05 -13.54 50.88
CA SER A 398 -23.84 -12.44 51.51
C SER A 398 -25.22 -12.14 50.89
N ASP A 399 -26.36 -12.16 51.59
CA ASP A 399 -26.72 -12.26 53.02
C ASP A 399 -28.01 -13.10 53.20
#